data_AF-A0A177TCT5-F1
#
_entry.id   AF-A0A177TCT5-F1
#
_cell.length_a   1.000
_cell.length_b   1.000
_cell.length_c   1.000
_cell.angle_alpha   90.00
_cell.angle_beta   90.00
_cell.angle_gamma   90.00
#
_symmetry.space_group_name_H-M   'P 1'
#
loop_
_entity.id
_entity.type
_entity.pdbx_description
1 polymer ?
#
loop_
_entity_poly.entity_id
_entity_poly.type
_entity_poly.pdbx_seq_one_letter_code
_entity_poly.pdbx_strand_id
1 'polypeptide(L)' 'MPTDPHDLEEGQTVSWKWGAGHPKGEVKDVVDDEATITTKRGNEVSRKGDEENPAVIIKASSGSDAIKLASELDGVKPTK' A
#
# COMPACT_ATOMS: atom_id res chain seq x y z
N MET A 1 15.48 -4.16 5.87
CA MET A 1 14.21 -3.50 5.51
C MET A 1 13.98 -3.91 4.08
N PRO A 2 12.90 -4.65 3.78
CA PRO A 2 12.62 -5.07 2.42
C PRO A 2 12.48 -3.83 1.56
N THR A 3 13.43 -3.67 0.65
CA THR A 3 13.48 -2.54 -0.30
C THR A 3 12.62 -2.81 -1.52
N ASP A 4 12.23 -4.07 -1.74
CA ASP A 4 11.54 -4.53 -2.92
C ASP A 4 10.02 -4.63 -2.69
N PRO A 5 9.19 -4.13 -3.63
CA PRO A 5 7.73 -4.24 -3.56
C PRO A 5 7.23 -5.68 -3.46
N HIS A 6 7.93 -6.59 -4.12
CA HIS A 6 7.64 -8.02 -4.16
C HIS A 6 8.00 -8.76 -2.85
N ASP A 7 8.79 -8.14 -1.97
CA ASP A 7 9.14 -8.69 -0.65
C ASP A 7 8.16 -8.19 0.44
N LEU A 8 7.15 -7.39 0.05
CA LEU A 8 6.04 -7.06 0.92
C LEU A 8 5.12 -8.27 1.05
N GLU A 9 5.09 -8.84 2.25
CA GLU A 9 4.17 -9.94 2.58
C GLU A 9 3.02 -9.45 3.47
N GLU A 10 1.89 -10.17 3.42
CA GLU A 10 0.78 -9.94 4.34
C GLU A 10 1.25 -10.03 5.81
N GLY A 11 0.87 -9.04 6.62
CA GLY A 11 1.29 -8.89 8.01
C GLY A 11 2.56 -8.04 8.19
N GLN A 12 3.21 -7.60 7.12
CA GLN A 12 4.37 -6.72 7.24
C GLN A 12 3.96 -5.32 7.67
N THR A 13 4.64 -4.74 8.66
CA THR A 13 4.38 -3.37 9.09
C THR A 13 5.07 -2.37 8.17
N VAL A 14 4.28 -1.56 7.49
CA VAL A 14 4.74 -0.50 6.60
C VAL A 14 4.27 0.87 7.08
N SER A 15 4.99 1.91 6.66
CA SER A 15 4.60 3.30 6.88
C SER A 15 4.54 4.02 5.55
N TRP A 16 3.68 5.02 5.44
CA TRP A 16 3.59 5.86 4.25
C TRP A 16 3.27 7.28 4.63
N LYS A 17 3.56 8.20 3.73
CA LYS A 17 3.25 9.61 3.94
C LYS A 17 1.80 9.91 3.56
N TRP A 18 1.06 10.50 4.49
CA TRP A 18 -0.30 11.00 4.26
C TRP A 18 -0.43 12.44 4.78
N GLY A 19 -0.40 13.40 3.85
CA GLY A 19 -0.38 14.82 4.19
C GLY A 19 0.87 15.17 4.99
N ALA A 20 0.68 15.67 6.22
CA ALA A 20 1.76 15.94 7.17
C ALA A 20 2.05 14.77 8.15
N GLY A 21 1.23 13.71 8.11
CA GLY A 21 1.38 12.55 8.97
C GLY A 21 2.08 11.38 8.28
N HIS A 22 2.65 10.48 9.09
CA HIS A 22 3.18 9.19 8.64
C HIS A 22 2.41 8.06 9.35
N PRO A 23 1.20 7.74 8.89
CA PRO A 23 0.48 6.57 9.38
C PRO A 23 1.31 5.30 9.20
N LYS A 24 1.13 4.38 10.14
CA LYS A 24 1.67 3.03 10.11
C LYS A 24 0.51 2.05 9.95
N GLY A 25 0.77 0.94 9.29
CA GLY A 25 -0.21 -0.10 9.06
C GLY A 25 0.44 -1.41 8.67
N GLU A 26 -0.38 -2.43 8.56
CA GLU A 26 0.05 -3.78 8.17
C GLU A 26 -0.39 -4.05 6.74
N VAL A 27 0.52 -4.56 5.92
CA VAL A 27 0.21 -5.04 4.58
C VAL A 27 -0.83 -6.14 4.69
N LYS A 28 -1.91 -5.96 3.95
CA LYS A 28 -3.09 -6.80 3.97
C LYS A 28 -3.20 -7.62 2.69
N ASP A 29 -2.73 -7.06 1.58
CA ASP A 29 -2.67 -7.72 0.29
C ASP A 29 -1.70 -6.94 -0.63
N VAL A 30 -1.12 -7.60 -1.61
CA VAL A 30 -0.27 -6.99 -2.65
C VAL A 30 -0.78 -7.44 -4.00
N VAL A 31 -1.15 -6.49 -4.84
CA VAL A 31 -1.75 -6.73 -6.15
C VAL A 31 -0.83 -6.12 -7.20
N ASP A 32 -0.23 -6.96 -8.03
CA ASP A 32 0.68 -6.55 -9.12
C ASP A 32 -0.05 -5.96 -10.34
N ASP A 33 -1.31 -5.55 -10.14
CA ASP A 33 -2.28 -5.17 -11.15
C ASP A 33 -3.19 -4.04 -10.65
N GLU A 34 -4.22 -3.65 -11.41
CA GLU A 34 -5.17 -2.62 -10.98
C GLU A 34 -6.00 -3.07 -9.75
N ALA A 35 -5.68 -2.52 -8.58
CA ALA A 35 -6.44 -2.75 -7.36
C ALA A 35 -7.45 -1.62 -7.12
N THR A 36 -8.68 -1.99 -6.82
CA THR A 36 -9.77 -1.06 -6.53
C THR A 36 -10.36 -1.36 -5.17
N ILE A 37 -10.38 -0.36 -4.28
CA ILE A 37 -11.04 -0.47 -2.97
C ILE A 37 -12.24 0.47 -2.91
N THR A 38 -13.32 0.00 -2.30
CA THR A 38 -14.47 0.84 -1.97
C THR A 38 -14.31 1.37 -0.56
N THR A 39 -14.06 2.66 -0.42
CA THR A 39 -13.99 3.30 0.90
C THR A 39 -15.34 3.25 1.60
N LYS A 40 -15.33 3.32 2.94
CA LYS A 40 -16.56 3.31 3.77
C LYS A 40 -17.54 4.46 3.47
N ARG A 41 -17.11 5.48 2.74
CA ARG A 41 -17.94 6.60 2.27
C ARG A 41 -18.57 6.37 0.88
N GLY A 42 -18.38 5.18 0.28
CA GLY A 42 -18.87 4.86 -1.06
C GLY A 42 -17.99 5.41 -2.19
N ASN A 43 -16.79 5.91 -1.90
CA ASN A 43 -15.84 6.30 -2.95
C ASN A 43 -15.02 5.09 -3.37
N GLU A 44 -15.02 4.79 -4.66
CA GLU A 44 -14.10 3.82 -5.27
C GLU A 44 -12.74 4.50 -5.45
N VAL A 45 -11.71 3.91 -4.87
CA VAL A 45 -10.32 4.34 -5.03
C VAL A 45 -9.61 3.21 -5.75
N SER A 46 -9.31 3.44 -7.02
CA SER A 46 -8.47 2.56 -7.82
C SER A 46 -7.02 3.05 -7.83
N ARG A 47 -6.10 2.09 -7.82
CA ARG A 47 -4.68 2.27 -8.02
C ARG A 47 -4.22 1.24 -9.03
N LYS A 48 -3.53 1.74 -10.06
CA LYS A 48 -2.89 0.90 -11.07
C LYS A 48 -1.60 0.38 -10.46
N GLY A 49 -1.65 -0.81 -9.88
CA GLY A 49 -0.46 -1.59 -9.62
C GLY A 49 0.08 -2.15 -10.93
N ASP A 50 1.37 -2.41 -10.94
CA ASP A 50 2.08 -3.06 -12.03
C ASP A 50 3.21 -3.92 -11.45
N GLU A 51 3.85 -4.75 -12.28
CA GLU A 51 4.91 -5.67 -11.84
C GLU A 51 6.11 -4.93 -11.21
N GLU A 52 6.36 -3.68 -11.62
CA GLU A 52 7.42 -2.83 -11.03
C GLU A 52 6.94 -2.08 -9.77
N ASN A 53 5.65 -1.78 -9.70
CA ASN A 53 5.02 -0.99 -8.65
C ASN A 53 3.63 -1.54 -8.27
N PRO A 54 3.57 -2.66 -7.54
CA PRO A 54 2.31 -3.27 -7.15
C PRO A 54 1.50 -2.35 -6.23
N ALA A 55 0.19 -2.51 -6.29
CA ALA A 55 -0.76 -1.87 -5.38
C ALA A 55 -0.88 -2.68 -4.10
N VAL A 56 -0.50 -2.05 -3.00
CA VAL A 56 -0.47 -2.62 -1.66
C VAL A 56 -1.72 -2.14 -0.91
N ILE A 57 -2.53 -3.10 -0.48
CA ILE A 57 -3.62 -2.87 0.45
C ILE A 57 -3.03 -2.91 1.85
N ILE A 58 -3.19 -1.84 2.61
CA ILE A 58 -2.62 -1.69 3.95
C ILE A 58 -3.75 -1.43 4.93
N LYS A 59 -3.79 -2.20 6.00
CA LYS A 59 -4.66 -1.94 7.13
C LYS A 59 -3.96 -0.99 8.10
N ALA A 60 -4.41 0.26 8.13
CA ALA A 60 -3.90 1.21 9.11
C ALA A 60 -4.23 0.72 10.53
N SER A 61 -3.34 0.99 11.49
CA SER A 61 -3.58 0.64 12.90
C SER A 61 -4.82 1.32 13.49
N SER A 62 -5.34 2.38 12.84
CA SER A 62 -6.61 3.03 13.18
C SER A 62 -7.86 2.21 12.77
N GLY A 63 -7.70 1.10 12.05
CA GLY A 63 -8.78 0.25 11.56
C GLY A 63 -9.33 0.61 10.18
N SER A 64 -8.74 1.61 9.51
CA SER A 64 -9.08 1.99 8.13
C SER A 64 -8.23 1.22 7.13
N ASP A 65 -8.83 0.78 6.03
CA ASP A 65 -8.08 0.20 4.91
C ASP A 65 -7.63 1.31 3.96
N ALA A 66 -6.37 1.24 3.55
CA ALA A 66 -5.72 2.19 2.65
C ALA A 66 -5.15 1.42 1.45
N ILE A 67 -5.26 1.99 0.26
CA ILE A 67 -4.59 1.46 -0.94
C ILE A 67 -3.45 2.41 -1.30
N LYS A 68 -2.25 1.88 -1.44
CA LYS A 68 -1.07 2.63 -1.81
C LYS A 68 -0.21 1.83 -2.78
N LEU A 69 0.42 2.52 -3.72
CA LEU A 69 1.42 1.88 -4.55
C LEU A 69 2.69 1.66 -3.73
N ALA A 70 3.43 0.60 -4.02
CA ALA A 70 4.70 0.32 -3.37
C ALA A 70 5.65 1.53 -3.40
N SER A 71 5.66 2.29 -4.50
CA SER A 71 6.45 3.52 -4.66
C SER A 71 6.06 4.66 -3.72
N GLU A 72 4.85 4.64 -3.14
CA GLU A 72 4.39 5.64 -2.17
C GLU A 72 4.70 5.26 -0.71
N LEU A 73 5.22 4.06 -0.47
CA LEU A 73 5.55 3.59 0.89
C LEU A 73 6.95 4.02 1.30
N ASP A 74 7.09 4.39 2.57
CA ASP A 74 8.38 4.72 3.16
C ASP A 74 9.21 3.44 3.32
N GLY A 75 10.38 3.39 2.67
CA GLY A 75 11.31 2.26 2.76
C GLY A 75 11.17 1.23 1.63
N VAL A 76 10.12 1.33 0.81
CA VAL A 76 9.94 0.51 -0.39
C VAL A 76 10.38 1.34 -1.59
N LYS A 77 11.25 0.78 -2.43
CA LYS A 77 11.67 1.40 -3.68
C LYS A 77 11.17 0.54 -4.83
N PRO A 78 10.45 1.11 -5.81
CA PRO A 78 10.15 0.36 -7.01
C PRO A 78 11.47 -0.07 -7.65
N THR A 79 11.54 -1.31 -8.10
CA THR A 79 12.66 -1.82 -8.89
C THR A 79 12.72 -1.03 -10.19
N LYS A 80 13.90 -0.50 -10.52
CA LYS A 80 14.20 0.25 -11.75
C LYS A 80 15.25 -0.50 -12.56
#